data_AF-A0A0K8Q4K1-F1
#
_entry.id   AF-A0A0K8Q4K1-F1
#
_cell.length_a   1.000
_cell.length_b   1.000
_cell.length_c   1.000
_cell.angle_alpha   90.00
_cell.angle_beta   90.00
_cell.angle_gamma   90.00
#
_symmetry.space_group_name_H-M   'P 1'
#
loop_
_entity.id
_entity.type
_entity.pdbx_description
1 polymer ?
#
loop_
_entity_poly.entity_id
_entity_poly.type
_entity_poly.pdbx_seq_one_letter_code
_entity_poly.pdbx_strand_id
1 'polypeptide(L)'
;MWALQLLLLRNGMETIRKFQDWAGPAVWGVMALLVVYILINAGWNISFDLPGGKAEWGVAHAFFAAIALTVTYFSTLMLNFCDFSRFAPSRKAVRTANLWGLPVNFIAFSVVSVVVTAGTFKVYGEHIYDPVEIVGRIDSIWALLLGAVTFAVATLGINVVANFVSPAYDLANAWPSKIDFKRGGSSPP
;
A
#
# COMPACT_ATOMS: atom_id res chain seq x y z
N MET A 1 6.83 -14.50 7.91
CA MET A 1 6.96 -13.18 7.24
C MET A 1 8.38 -12.93 6.73
N TRP A 2 9.41 -12.83 7.58
CA TRP A 2 10.80 -12.55 7.15
C TRP A 2 11.36 -13.54 6.12
N ALA A 3 11.15 -14.85 6.31
CA ALA A 3 11.60 -15.86 5.34
C ALA A 3 10.93 -15.71 3.96
N LEU A 4 9.64 -15.37 3.92
CA LEU A 4 8.91 -15.15 2.67
C LEU A 4 9.40 -13.89 1.94
N GLN A 5 9.71 -12.83 2.68
CA GLN A 5 10.31 -11.61 2.13
C GLN A 5 11.68 -11.91 1.49
N LEU A 6 12.53 -12.67 2.18
CA LEU A 6 13.83 -13.09 1.66
C LEU A 6 13.71 -14.00 0.42
N LEU A 7 12.72 -14.91 0.39
CA LEU A 7 12.47 -15.78 -0.75
C LEU A 7 12.02 -14.99 -1.99
N LEU A 8 11.14 -14.00 -1.83
CA LEU A 8 10.72 -13.14 -2.94
C LEU A 8 11.88 -12.28 -3.45
N LEU A 9 12.70 -11.76 -2.54
CA LEU A 9 13.89 -10.99 -2.88
C LEU A 9 14.91 -11.83 -3.67
N ARG A 10 15.14 -13.09 -3.26
CA ARG A 10 16.10 -14.00 -3.91
C ARG A 10 15.83 -14.23 -5.40
N ASN A 11 14.56 -14.14 -5.82
CA ASN A 11 14.16 -14.42 -7.19
C ASN A 11 14.28 -13.19 -8.12
N GLY A 12 14.69 -12.03 -7.60
CA GLY A 12 14.98 -10.82 -8.37
C GLY A 12 13.77 -9.93 -8.69
N MET A 13 14.00 -8.82 -9.40
CA MET A 13 12.99 -7.77 -9.62
C MET A 13 11.77 -8.22 -10.40
N GLU A 14 11.91 -9.15 -11.35
CA GLU A 14 10.78 -9.58 -12.18
C GLU A 14 9.74 -10.36 -11.36
N THR A 15 10.18 -11.13 -10.36
CA THR A 15 9.28 -11.80 -9.41
C THR A 15 8.58 -10.78 -8.53
N ILE A 16 9.30 -9.76 -8.05
CA ILE A 16 8.72 -8.68 -7.24
C ILE A 16 7.67 -7.92 -8.07
N ARG A 17 7.97 -7.61 -9.34
CA ARG A 17 7.03 -6.94 -10.25
C ARG A 17 5.76 -7.77 -10.47
N LYS A 18 5.89 -9.04 -10.85
CA LYS A 18 4.73 -9.95 -11.03
C LYS A 18 3.91 -10.13 -9.76
N PHE A 19 4.58 -10.21 -8.61
CA PHE A 19 3.91 -10.29 -7.32
C PHE A 19 3.05 -9.04 -7.07
N GLN A 20 3.59 -7.85 -7.37
CA GLN A 20 2.86 -6.60 -7.20
C GLN A 20 1.73 -6.40 -8.22
N ASP A 21 1.94 -6.82 -9.46
CA ASP A 21 0.92 -6.79 -10.52
C ASP A 21 -0.33 -7.60 -10.12
N TRP A 22 -0.16 -8.66 -9.32
CA TRP A 22 -1.27 -9.44 -8.75
C TRP A 22 -1.79 -8.89 -7.42
N ALA A 23 -0.91 -8.49 -6.51
CA ALA A 23 -1.28 -8.03 -5.17
C ALA A 23 -2.09 -6.72 -5.22
N GLY A 24 -1.72 -5.77 -6.08
CA GLY A 24 -2.40 -4.48 -6.20
C GLY A 24 -3.91 -4.60 -6.49
N PRO A 25 -4.31 -5.30 -7.58
CA PRO A 25 -5.72 -5.56 -7.88
C PRO A 25 -6.43 -6.39 -6.79
N ALA A 26 -5.75 -7.35 -6.16
CA ALA A 26 -6.33 -8.16 -5.09
C ALA A 26 -6.72 -7.31 -3.88
N VAL A 27 -5.87 -6.36 -3.47
CA VAL A 27 -6.19 -5.41 -2.39
C VAL A 27 -7.40 -4.56 -2.77
N TRP A 28 -7.42 -4.00 -3.98
CA TRP A 28 -8.56 -3.22 -4.45
C TRP A 28 -9.86 -4.03 -4.47
N GLY A 29 -9.81 -5.31 -4.85
CA GLY A 29 -10.95 -6.23 -4.80
C GLY A 29 -11.49 -6.41 -3.38
N VAL A 30 -10.61 -6.71 -2.42
CA VAL A 30 -11.01 -6.86 -1.00
C VAL A 30 -11.55 -5.55 -0.43
N MET A 31 -10.92 -4.42 -0.73
CA MET A 31 -11.39 -3.12 -0.27
C MET A 31 -12.75 -2.74 -0.87
N ALA A 32 -12.99 -3.06 -2.15
CA ALA A 32 -14.30 -2.85 -2.78
C ALA A 32 -15.39 -3.72 -2.13
N LEU A 33 -15.09 -5.01 -1.86
CA LEU A 33 -16.01 -5.89 -1.12
C LEU A 33 -16.29 -5.35 0.29
N LEU A 34 -15.27 -4.83 0.96
CA LEU A 34 -15.41 -4.23 2.29
C LEU A 34 -16.30 -2.98 2.26
N VAL A 35 -16.13 -2.10 1.28
CA VAL A 35 -17.00 -0.92 1.07
C VAL A 35 -18.45 -1.36 0.87
N VAL A 36 -18.69 -2.31 -0.03
CA VAL A 36 -20.04 -2.82 -0.31
C VAL A 36 -20.66 -3.43 0.95
N TYR A 37 -19.90 -4.25 1.69
CA TYR A 37 -20.34 -4.85 2.95
C TYR A 37 -20.75 -3.76 3.96
N ILE A 38 -19.91 -2.76 4.18
CA ILE A 38 -20.20 -1.67 5.13
C ILE A 38 -21.42 -0.86 4.68
N LEU A 39 -21.54 -0.54 3.39
CA LEU A 39 -22.68 0.23 2.86
C LEU A 39 -24.02 -0.51 3.05
N ILE A 40 -24.04 -1.81 2.79
CA ILE A 40 -25.24 -2.64 2.97
C ILE A 40 -25.62 -2.68 4.46
N ASN A 41 -24.66 -2.94 5.35
CA ASN A 41 -24.93 -3.03 6.80
C ASN A 41 -25.25 -1.66 7.42
N ALA A 42 -24.73 -0.56 6.87
CA ALA A 42 -25.08 0.80 7.27
C ALA A 42 -26.42 1.30 6.68
N GLY A 43 -27.07 0.51 5.81
CA GLY A 43 -28.31 0.91 5.14
C GLY A 43 -28.15 2.11 4.21
N TRP A 44 -26.98 2.27 3.58
CA TRP A 44 -26.62 3.39 2.70
C TRP A 44 -26.68 4.78 3.36
N ASN A 45 -26.76 4.83 4.69
CA ASN A 45 -26.78 6.07 5.47
C ASN A 45 -25.51 6.17 6.31
N ILE A 46 -24.54 6.93 5.81
CA ILE A 46 -23.25 7.16 6.45
C ILE A 46 -23.15 8.63 6.85
N SER A 47 -22.86 8.87 8.13
CA SER A 47 -22.45 10.20 8.60
C SER A 47 -20.94 10.35 8.38
N PHE A 48 -20.54 11.42 7.69
CA PHE A 48 -19.14 11.79 7.53
C PHE A 48 -18.62 12.68 8.67
N ASP A 49 -19.40 12.81 9.75
CA ASP A 49 -18.98 13.45 10.99
C ASP A 49 -18.08 12.48 11.76
N LEU A 50 -16.84 12.36 11.30
CA LEU A 50 -15.82 11.54 11.94
C LEU A 50 -15.31 12.25 13.20
N PRO A 51 -15.04 11.51 14.31
CA PRO A 51 -14.45 12.08 15.50
C PRO A 51 -13.08 12.64 15.16
N GLY A 52 -13.00 13.96 15.08
CA GLY A 52 -11.76 14.71 14.99
C GLY A 52 -11.56 15.48 16.28
N GLY A 53 -10.37 15.38 16.86
CA GLY A 53 -9.96 16.32 17.91
C GLY A 53 -10.07 17.75 17.38
N LYS A 54 -10.46 18.70 18.24
CA LYS A 54 -10.40 20.12 17.86
C LYS A 54 -8.96 20.43 17.46
N ALA A 55 -8.77 21.14 16.35
CA ALA A 55 -7.45 21.59 15.93
C ALA A 55 -6.89 22.57 16.99
N GLU A 56 -6.18 22.04 17.99
CA GLU A 56 -5.69 22.79 19.16
C GLU A 56 -4.90 24.04 18.75
N TRP A 57 -4.13 23.91 17.68
CA TRP A 57 -3.26 24.93 17.11
C TRP A 57 -3.87 25.61 15.86
N GLY A 58 -5.17 25.41 15.63
CA GLY A 58 -5.90 25.94 14.49
C GLY A 58 -5.87 25.05 13.25
N VAL A 59 -6.86 25.23 12.37
CA VAL A 59 -7.06 24.42 11.16
C VAL A 59 -5.87 24.51 10.21
N ALA A 60 -5.27 25.69 10.08
CA ALA A 60 -4.09 25.89 9.23
C ALA A 60 -2.90 25.04 9.71
N HIS A 61 -2.64 25.00 11.02
CA HIS A 61 -1.58 24.16 11.58
C HIS A 61 -1.85 22.68 11.33
N ALA A 62 -3.07 22.20 11.61
CA ALA A 62 -3.46 20.82 11.37
C ALA A 62 -3.30 20.42 9.88
N PHE A 63 -3.66 21.33 8.96
CA PHE A 63 -3.50 21.12 7.52
C PHE A 63 -2.03 20.98 7.12
N PHE A 64 -1.15 21.90 7.56
CA PHE A 64 0.28 21.80 7.26
C PHE A 64 0.95 20.61 7.95
N ALA A 65 0.51 20.24 9.16
CA ALA A 65 0.97 19.04 9.84
C ALA A 65 0.61 17.77 9.06
N ALA A 66 -0.61 17.68 8.52
CA ALA A 66 -1.03 16.55 7.68
C ALA A 66 -0.20 16.46 6.38
N ILE A 67 0.11 17.60 5.75
CA ILE A 67 1.02 17.65 4.59
C ILE A 67 2.41 17.15 5.00
N ALA A 68 2.97 17.68 6.09
CA ALA A 68 4.30 17.31 6.55
C ALA A 68 4.40 15.81 6.89
N LEU A 69 3.39 15.24 7.54
CA LEU A 69 3.29 13.81 7.83
C LEU A 69 3.26 12.98 6.55
N THR A 70 2.46 13.40 5.57
CA THR A 70 2.37 12.71 4.27
C THR A 70 3.70 12.76 3.53
N VAL A 71 4.36 13.92 3.46
CA VAL A 71 5.70 14.05 2.85
C VAL A 71 6.71 13.16 3.57
N THR A 72 6.72 13.20 4.89
CA THR A 72 7.62 12.37 5.72
C THR A 72 7.40 10.89 5.47
N TYR A 73 6.15 10.44 5.35
CA TYR A 73 5.80 9.06 5.06
C TYR A 73 6.39 8.57 3.71
N PHE A 74 6.38 9.43 2.69
CA PHE A 74 6.93 9.10 1.37
C PHE A 74 8.44 9.35 1.24
N SER A 75 9.09 10.05 2.18
CA SER A 75 10.51 10.40 2.12
C SER A 75 11.44 9.20 1.88
N THR A 76 11.24 8.11 2.60
CA THR A 76 12.06 6.89 2.43
C THR A 76 11.94 6.31 1.02
N LEU A 77 10.72 6.28 0.48
CA LEU A 77 10.46 5.82 -0.89
C LEU A 77 11.00 6.80 -1.95
N MET A 78 11.15 8.08 -1.62
CA MET A 78 11.80 9.03 -2.52
C MET A 78 13.32 8.82 -2.57
N LEU A 79 13.95 8.46 -1.45
CA LEU A 79 15.40 8.21 -1.40
C LEU A 79 15.83 6.99 -2.23
N ASN A 80 15.02 5.92 -2.22
CA ASN A 80 15.28 4.73 -3.02
C ASN A 80 14.71 4.80 -4.46
N PHE A 81 14.07 5.92 -4.84
CA PHE A 81 13.39 6.03 -6.13
C PHE A 81 14.32 5.82 -7.35
N CYS A 82 15.59 6.18 -7.19
CA CYS A 82 16.63 6.01 -8.21
C CYS A 82 16.76 4.54 -8.67
N ASP A 83 16.67 3.58 -7.75
CA ASP A 83 16.77 2.16 -8.08
C ASP A 83 15.64 1.66 -8.97
N PHE A 84 14.44 2.23 -8.80
CA PHE A 84 13.27 1.92 -9.63
C PHE A 84 13.34 2.62 -10.98
N SER A 85 13.69 3.90 -11.00
CA SER A 85 13.73 4.69 -12.23
C SER A 85 14.78 4.24 -13.24
N ARG A 86 15.88 3.62 -12.76
CA ARG A 86 16.96 3.08 -13.60
C ARG A 86 16.47 2.03 -14.60
N PHE A 87 15.43 1.27 -14.26
CA PHE A 87 14.85 0.24 -15.11
C PHE A 87 13.59 0.71 -15.85
N ALA A 88 13.24 1.99 -15.74
CA ALA A 88 12.07 2.51 -16.42
C ALA A 88 12.35 2.66 -17.93
N PRO A 89 11.40 2.25 -18.79
CA PRO A 89 11.59 2.28 -20.24
C PRO A 89 11.65 3.71 -20.81
N SER A 90 11.08 4.69 -20.11
CA SER A 90 11.17 6.10 -20.48
C SER A 90 10.82 7.02 -19.32
N ARG A 91 11.27 8.29 -19.40
CA ARG A 91 10.88 9.34 -18.44
C ARG A 91 9.36 9.58 -18.43
N LYS A 92 8.70 9.41 -19.57
CA LYS A 92 7.23 9.51 -19.68
C LYS A 92 6.57 8.40 -18.85
N ALA A 93 7.08 7.17 -18.94
CA ALA A 93 6.57 6.06 -18.13
C ALA A 93 6.72 6.32 -16.63
N VAL A 94 7.88 6.84 -16.18
CA VAL A 94 8.09 7.25 -14.78
C VAL A 94 7.06 8.28 -14.32
N ARG A 95 6.85 9.34 -15.12
CA ARG A 95 5.91 10.41 -14.78
C ARG A 95 4.46 9.90 -14.71
N THR A 96 4.05 9.11 -15.69
CA THR A 96 2.70 8.53 -15.74
C THR A 96 2.47 7.55 -14.60
N ALA A 97 3.43 6.67 -14.31
CA ALA A 97 3.35 5.73 -13.19
C ALA A 97 3.25 6.46 -11.84
N ASN A 98 4.05 7.52 -11.62
CA ASN A 98 3.96 8.33 -10.41
C ASN A 98 2.61 9.03 -10.29
N LEU A 99 2.09 9.62 -11.38
CA LEU A 99 0.80 10.31 -11.34
C LEU A 99 -0.35 9.34 -10.99
N TRP A 100 -0.38 8.16 -11.59
CA TRP A 100 -1.43 7.18 -11.31
C TRP A 100 -1.24 6.50 -9.95
N GLY A 101 0.00 6.15 -9.59
CA GLY A 101 0.31 5.40 -8.38
C GLY A 101 0.34 6.23 -7.09
N LEU A 102 0.72 7.51 -7.18
CA LEU A 102 0.76 8.40 -6.02
C LEU A 102 -0.56 9.18 -5.89
N PRO A 103 -0.80 10.33 -6.56
CA PRO A 103 -1.96 11.15 -6.23
C PRO A 103 -3.30 10.47 -6.57
N VAL A 104 -3.45 9.82 -7.73
CA VAL A 104 -4.74 9.22 -8.10
C VAL A 104 -5.10 8.06 -7.17
N ASN A 105 -4.18 7.10 -7.00
CA ASN A 105 -4.42 5.96 -6.13
C ASN A 105 -4.56 6.38 -4.65
N PHE A 106 -3.79 7.37 -4.18
CA PHE A 106 -3.89 7.88 -2.81
C PHE A 106 -5.24 8.54 -2.54
N ILE A 107 -5.75 9.36 -3.46
CA ILE A 107 -7.08 9.97 -3.34
C ILE A 107 -8.16 8.89 -3.35
N ALA A 108 -8.07 7.93 -4.26
CA ALA A 108 -9.04 6.83 -4.36
C ALA A 108 -9.08 6.00 -3.06
N PHE A 109 -7.91 5.62 -2.53
CA PHE A 109 -7.82 4.93 -1.25
C PHE A 109 -8.30 5.78 -0.07
N SER A 110 -8.05 7.09 -0.07
CA SER A 110 -8.55 8.00 0.96
C SER A 110 -10.08 8.02 1.00
N VAL A 111 -10.73 8.08 -0.16
CA VAL A 111 -12.20 8.02 -0.25
C VAL A 111 -12.72 6.70 0.31
N VAL A 112 -12.14 5.57 -0.11
CA VAL A 112 -12.49 4.24 0.40
C VAL A 112 -12.32 4.17 1.92
N SER A 113 -11.17 4.63 2.43
CA SER A 113 -10.86 4.63 3.86
C SER A 113 -11.89 5.43 4.66
N VAL A 114 -12.24 6.63 4.19
CA VAL A 114 -13.24 7.49 4.85
C VAL A 114 -14.61 6.84 4.83
N VAL A 115 -15.07 6.32 3.70
CA VAL A 115 -16.38 5.66 3.58
C VAL A 115 -16.48 4.45 4.51
N VAL A 116 -15.45 3.61 4.53
CA VAL A 116 -15.39 2.41 5.38
C VAL A 116 -15.38 2.81 6.86
N THR A 117 -14.48 3.72 7.26
CA THR A 117 -14.33 4.18 8.66
C THR A 117 -15.58 4.90 9.17
N ALA A 118 -16.23 5.70 8.32
CA ALA A 118 -17.46 6.38 8.68
C ALA A 118 -18.62 5.38 8.83
N GLY A 119 -18.70 4.40 7.94
CA GLY A 119 -19.73 3.37 8.00
C GLY A 119 -19.56 2.41 9.18
N THR A 120 -18.33 2.12 9.64
CA THR A 120 -18.12 1.24 10.80
C THR A 120 -18.79 1.77 12.06
N PHE A 121 -18.89 3.09 12.23
CA PHE A 121 -19.61 3.65 13.38
C PHE A 121 -21.09 3.30 13.37
N LYS A 122 -21.70 3.30 12.18
CA LYS A 122 -23.11 2.91 12.03
C LYS A 122 -23.31 1.40 12.25
N VAL A 123 -22.36 0.58 11.80
CA VAL A 123 -22.44 -0.88 11.86
C VAL A 123 -22.05 -1.44 13.24
N TYR A 124 -21.00 -0.89 13.85
CA TYR A 124 -20.35 -1.42 15.05
C TYR A 124 -20.35 -0.47 16.25
N GLY A 125 -20.81 0.78 16.09
CA GLY A 125 -20.82 1.78 17.16
C GLY A 125 -19.49 2.50 17.40
N GLU A 126 -18.45 2.18 16.63
CA GLU A 126 -17.13 2.82 16.73
C GLU A 126 -16.45 3.00 15.36
N HIS A 127 -15.53 3.96 15.28
CA HIS A 127 -14.74 4.20 14.08
C HIS A 127 -13.52 3.28 14.07
N ILE A 128 -13.50 2.35 13.11
CA ILE A 128 -12.42 1.39 12.95
C ILE A 128 -11.60 1.83 11.73
N TYR A 129 -10.32 2.10 11.96
CA TYR A 129 -9.41 2.57 10.92
C TYR A 129 -8.63 1.44 10.24
N ASP A 130 -8.48 0.30 10.92
CA ASP A 130 -7.77 -0.86 10.39
C ASP A 130 -8.73 -1.80 9.63
N PRO A 131 -8.59 -1.92 8.29
CA PRO A 131 -9.46 -2.82 7.51
C PRO A 131 -9.29 -4.30 7.89
N VAL A 132 -8.15 -4.71 8.46
CA VAL A 132 -7.95 -6.08 8.96
C VAL A 132 -8.87 -6.34 10.14
N GLU A 133 -8.98 -5.37 11.05
CA GLU A 133 -9.88 -5.45 12.20
C GLU A 133 -11.34 -5.50 11.74
N ILE A 134 -11.72 -4.69 10.77
CA ILE A 134 -13.10 -4.68 10.22
C ILE A 134 -13.44 -6.05 9.64
N VAL A 135 -12.54 -6.65 8.85
CA VAL A 135 -12.74 -8.00 8.30
C VAL A 135 -12.83 -9.05 9.40
N GLY A 136 -12.06 -8.89 10.49
CA GLY A 136 -12.14 -9.77 11.66
C GLY A 136 -13.46 -9.73 12.41
N ARG A 137 -14.26 -8.67 12.24
CA ARG A 137 -15.61 -8.55 12.83
C ARG A 137 -16.72 -9.09 11.93
N ILE A 138 -16.40 -9.47 10.70
CA ILE A 138 -17.36 -10.12 9.80
C ILE A 138 -17.55 -11.55 10.27
N ASP A 139 -18.81 -11.97 10.49
CA ASP A 139 -19.17 -13.34 10.87
C ASP A 139 -19.04 -14.32 9.68
N SER A 140 -17.82 -14.46 9.17
CA SER A 140 -17.46 -15.35 8.07
C SER A 140 -15.99 -15.70 8.12
N ILE A 141 -15.69 -16.97 8.38
CA ILE A 141 -14.33 -17.51 8.35
C ILE A 141 -13.66 -17.29 6.98
N TRP A 142 -14.45 -17.31 5.89
CA TRP A 142 -13.94 -17.10 4.54
C TRP A 142 -13.54 -15.64 4.30
N ALA A 143 -14.31 -14.68 4.83
CA ALA A 143 -13.96 -13.27 4.77
C ALA A 143 -12.68 -13.00 5.58
N LEU A 144 -12.60 -13.56 6.79
CA LEU A 144 -11.41 -13.48 7.64
C LEU A 144 -10.17 -14.01 6.95
N LEU A 145 -10.23 -15.23 6.41
CA LEU A 145 -9.10 -15.85 5.71
C LEU A 145 -8.68 -15.05 4.47
N LEU A 146 -9.66 -14.63 3.66
CA LEU A 146 -9.40 -13.83 2.46
C LEU A 146 -8.72 -12.50 2.80
N GLY A 147 -9.27 -11.75 3.76
CA GLY A 147 -8.70 -10.48 4.18
C GLY A 147 -7.33 -10.65 4.80
N ALA A 148 -7.16 -11.59 5.73
CA ALA A 148 -5.87 -11.83 6.37
C ALA A 148 -4.78 -12.20 5.36
N VAL A 149 -5.07 -13.07 4.39
CA VAL A 149 -4.12 -13.43 3.33
C VAL A 149 -3.81 -12.23 2.44
N THR A 150 -4.83 -11.52 1.94
CA THR A 150 -4.62 -10.38 1.04
C THR A 150 -3.83 -9.26 1.71
N PHE A 151 -4.16 -8.89 2.95
CA PHE A 151 -3.42 -7.85 3.67
C PHE A 151 -2.01 -8.30 4.03
N ALA A 152 -1.80 -9.56 4.46
CA ALA A 152 -0.46 -10.08 4.72
C ALA A 152 0.42 -10.05 3.45
N VAL A 153 -0.13 -10.46 2.30
CA VAL A 153 0.54 -10.38 0.99
C VAL A 153 0.86 -8.93 0.64
N ALA A 154 -0.08 -8.01 0.81
CA ALA A 154 0.11 -6.60 0.50
C ALA A 154 1.21 -5.96 1.36
N THR A 155 1.16 -6.17 2.68
CA THR A 155 2.18 -5.71 3.63
C THR A 155 3.54 -6.30 3.28
N LEU A 156 3.59 -7.58 2.93
CA LEU A 156 4.83 -8.21 2.48
C LEU A 156 5.36 -7.56 1.20
N GLY A 157 4.51 -7.30 0.22
CA GLY A 157 4.91 -6.69 -1.05
C GLY A 157 5.50 -5.30 -0.86
N ILE A 158 4.80 -4.44 -0.14
CA ILE A 158 5.23 -3.07 0.13
C ILE A 158 6.57 -3.08 0.87
N ASN A 159 6.73 -3.94 1.88
CA ASN A 159 7.98 -4.04 2.64
C ASN A 159 9.16 -4.53 1.78
N VAL A 160 8.95 -5.55 0.94
CA VAL A 160 10.01 -6.04 0.03
C VAL A 160 10.47 -4.93 -0.93
N VAL A 161 9.52 -4.22 -1.54
CA VAL A 161 9.81 -3.13 -2.47
C VAL A 161 10.51 -1.98 -1.75
N ALA A 162 9.95 -1.48 -0.65
CA ALA A 162 10.43 -0.27 0.00
C ALA A 162 11.75 -0.46 0.76
N ASN A 163 11.95 -1.60 1.43
CA ASN A 163 13.04 -1.76 2.38
C ASN A 163 14.15 -2.71 1.94
N PHE A 164 13.92 -3.55 0.92
CA PHE A 164 14.90 -4.58 0.54
C PHE A 164 15.49 -4.44 -0.86
N VAL A 165 14.84 -3.68 -1.75
CA VAL A 165 15.35 -3.48 -3.13
C VAL A 165 16.68 -2.73 -3.13
N SER A 166 16.76 -1.56 -2.47
CA SER A 166 17.99 -0.74 -2.47
C SER A 166 19.17 -1.43 -1.78
N PRO A 167 19.03 -2.00 -0.56
CA PRO A 167 20.14 -2.71 0.06
C PRO A 167 20.63 -3.90 -0.78
N ALA A 168 19.72 -4.60 -1.47
CA ALA A 168 20.10 -5.70 -2.35
C ALA A 168 20.94 -5.21 -3.55
N TYR A 169 20.62 -4.05 -4.11
CA TYR A 169 21.42 -3.43 -5.17
C TYR A 169 22.77 -2.93 -4.66
N ASP A 170 22.81 -2.29 -3.50
CA ASP A 170 24.07 -1.81 -2.90
C ASP A 170 25.04 -2.97 -2.64
N LEU A 171 24.55 -4.08 -2.09
CA LEU A 171 25.36 -5.28 -1.83
C LEU A 171 25.84 -5.95 -3.13
N ALA A 172 24.98 -6.03 -4.16
CA ALA A 172 25.37 -6.59 -5.45
C ALA A 172 26.44 -5.72 -6.15
N ASN A 173 26.38 -4.40 -6.00
CA ASN A 173 27.38 -3.48 -6.54
C ASN A 173 28.70 -3.50 -5.74
N ALA A 174 28.62 -3.65 -4.41
CA ALA A 174 29.79 -3.69 -3.55
C ALA A 174 30.58 -5.01 -3.65
N TRP A 175 29.89 -6.14 -3.90
CA TRP A 175 30.53 -7.45 -4.03
C TRP A 175 30.00 -8.30 -5.19
N PRO A 176 30.22 -7.87 -6.45
CA PRO A 176 29.62 -8.48 -7.63
C PRO A 176 30.09 -9.93 -7.87
N SER A 177 31.26 -10.32 -7.35
CA SER A 177 31.79 -11.68 -7.49
C SER A 177 31.12 -12.72 -6.57
N LYS A 178 30.32 -12.30 -5.59
CA LYS A 178 29.64 -13.19 -4.62
C LYS A 178 28.13 -13.00 -4.55
N ILE A 179 27.61 -11.83 -4.96
CA ILE A 179 26.20 -11.48 -4.86
C ILE A 179 25.73 -10.99 -6.23
N ASP A 180 24.84 -11.76 -6.86
CA ASP A 180 24.18 -11.36 -8.10
C ASP A 180 22.68 -11.20 -7.86
N PHE A 181 22.23 -9.94 -7.80
CA PHE A 181 20.81 -9.63 -7.80
C PHE A 181 20.32 -9.67 -9.25
N LYS A 182 19.82 -10.84 -9.67
CA LYS A 182 19.33 -11.10 -11.04
C LYS A 182 18.56 -9.90 -11.59
N ARG A 183 19.16 -9.23 -12.58
CA ARG A 183 18.55 -8.14 -13.35
C ARG A 183 17.24 -8.64 -13.99
N GLY A 184 16.11 -8.22 -13.42
CA GLY A 184 14.80 -8.32 -14.08
C GLY A 184 14.71 -7.28 -15.19
N GLY A 185 15.25 -7.62 -16.35
CA GLY A 185 15.30 -6.76 -17.53
C GLY A 185 16.20 -7.42 -18.55
N SER A 186 15.58 -8.15 -19.46
CA SER A 186 16.19 -8.76 -20.64
C SER A 186 17.25 -7.86 -21.29
N SER A 187 18.52 -8.24 -21.20
CA SER A 187 19.34 -8.34 -22.41
C SER A 187 18.88 -9.63 -23.10
N PRO A 188 18.54 -9.65 -24.41
CA PRO A 188 19.52 -9.49 -25.52
C PRO A 188 18.88 -9.01 -26.86
N PRO A 189 19.55 -9.09 -28.03
CA PRO A 189 20.97 -8.96 -28.35
C PRO A 189 21.35 -7.56 -28.87
#